data_AF-A0A838KBY9-F1
#
_entry.id   AF-A0A838KBY9-F1
#
_cell.length_a   1.000
_cell.length_b   1.000
_cell.length_c   1.000
_cell.angle_alpha   90.00
_cell.angle_beta   90.00
_cell.angle_gamma   90.00
#
_symmetry.space_group_name_H-M   'P 1'
#
loop_
_entity.id
_entity.type
_entity.pdbx_description
1 polymer ?
#
loop_
_entity_poly.entity_id
_entity_poly.type
_entity_poly.pdbx_seq_one_letter_code
_entity_poly.pdbx_strand_id
1 'polypeptide(L)'
;MRLLMEKLLGHHAILMVRLMRGSVDGEPEFVEAADGALQRNTEELSGAVSTVYGEETASKFSGLWTEHVQSLTAYSKGVADDDDAAMDAAKADLDSYSAKYGEFISEVTEGELASDAVADDVGGHIQHLIDVTDAYAAGDYAAAFAGERTAYAAMFGTGKAISGAAVSPGSGELPAGFDSAPAELRSALGRLLGEHVELAFDATRAVVSGNAAAEAAAGALNENTQEIIAAMQGALGTKTGKEFSRIWAAHINAVVTFSVAVADADDEAQARARTTLDEFPRQLGAVLPAVSGGKVAADTVIAALRQHDQQLLQQVTAYAAKDYSTSHDLAYEGYDHMFAIANTLAEALEGSMAGSAPRGGAGTGGGGTAGH
;
A
#
# COMPACT_ATOMS: atom_id res chain seq x y z
N MET A 1 -14.65 -6.84 -2.14
CA MET A 1 -14.88 -5.56 -1.44
C MET A 1 -13.78 -5.27 -0.44
N ARG A 2 -13.61 -6.05 0.64
CA ARG A 2 -12.55 -5.86 1.65
C ARG A 2 -11.17 -5.48 1.09
N LEU A 3 -10.51 -6.37 0.34
CA LEU A 3 -9.17 -6.11 -0.20
C LEU A 3 -9.11 -4.89 -1.14
N LEU A 4 -10.22 -4.57 -1.84
CA LEU A 4 -10.28 -3.40 -2.70
C LEU A 4 -10.33 -2.12 -1.87
N MET A 5 -11.17 -2.07 -0.83
CA MET A 5 -11.26 -0.91 0.07
C MET A 5 -9.96 -0.70 0.84
N GLU A 6 -9.36 -1.76 1.38
CA GLU A 6 -8.05 -1.70 2.04
C GLU A 6 -6.97 -1.15 1.09
N LYS A 7 -6.92 -1.65 -0.15
CA LYS A 7 -6.00 -1.17 -1.18
C LYS A 7 -6.18 0.32 -1.45
N LEU A 8 -7.42 0.74 -1.73
CA LEU A 8 -7.71 2.11 -2.17
C LEU A 8 -7.53 3.14 -1.06
N LEU A 9 -7.99 2.84 0.16
CA LEU A 9 -7.80 3.72 1.31
C LEU A 9 -6.33 3.79 1.74
N GLY A 10 -5.61 2.67 1.70
CA GLY A 10 -4.16 2.67 1.92
C GLY A 10 -3.45 3.58 0.91
N HIS A 11 -3.79 3.45 -0.37
CA HIS A 11 -3.18 4.28 -1.40
C HIS A 11 -3.49 5.77 -1.20
N HIS A 12 -4.74 6.10 -0.85
CA HIS A 12 -5.14 7.48 -0.52
C HIS A 12 -4.23 8.11 0.53
N ALA A 13 -3.95 7.41 1.63
CA ALA A 13 -3.10 7.94 2.70
C ALA A 13 -1.71 8.36 2.18
N ILE A 14 -1.08 7.51 1.37
CA ILE A 14 0.25 7.80 0.79
C ILE A 14 0.18 8.94 -0.24
N LEU A 15 -0.81 8.89 -1.15
CA LEU A 15 -0.98 9.89 -2.19
C LEU A 15 -1.22 11.28 -1.57
N MET A 16 -2.00 11.34 -0.50
CA MET A 16 -2.29 12.56 0.24
C MET A 16 -1.03 13.10 0.94
N VAL A 17 -0.30 12.24 1.67
CA VAL A 17 1.00 12.61 2.27
C VAL A 17 1.97 13.14 1.20
N ARG A 18 2.02 12.51 0.03
CA ARG A 18 2.87 12.95 -1.09
C ARG A 18 2.49 14.34 -1.62
N LEU A 19 1.20 14.59 -1.83
CA LEU A 19 0.72 15.91 -2.24
C LEU A 19 1.06 16.98 -1.19
N MET A 20 0.82 16.68 0.09
CA MET A 20 1.07 17.61 1.19
C MET A 20 2.56 17.95 1.31
N ARG A 21 3.46 16.95 1.26
CA ARG A 21 4.92 17.16 1.23
C ARG A 21 5.36 17.97 0.02
N GLY A 22 4.85 17.67 -1.17
CA GLY A 22 5.15 18.43 -2.39
C GLY A 22 4.72 19.90 -2.30
N SER A 23 3.64 20.18 -1.56
CA SER A 23 3.22 21.55 -1.26
C SER A 23 4.23 22.27 -0.36
N VAL A 24 4.70 21.60 0.70
CA VAL A 24 5.73 22.11 1.62
C VAL A 24 7.06 22.34 0.91
N ASP A 25 7.45 21.44 0.00
CA ASP A 25 8.67 21.57 -0.81
C ASP A 25 8.56 22.65 -1.90
N GLY A 26 7.37 23.23 -2.12
CA GLY A 26 7.15 24.27 -3.11
C GLY A 26 7.29 23.78 -4.56
N GLU A 27 6.87 22.55 -4.85
CA GLU A 27 7.00 21.91 -6.16
C GLU A 27 5.65 21.87 -6.93
N PRO A 28 5.20 22.97 -7.57
CA PRO A 28 3.84 23.06 -8.13
C PRO A 28 3.56 22.05 -9.24
N GLU A 29 4.52 21.78 -10.13
CA GLU A 29 4.37 20.78 -11.20
C GLU A 29 4.25 19.36 -10.65
N PHE A 30 4.95 19.07 -9.54
CA PHE A 30 4.84 17.79 -8.85
C PHE A 30 3.49 17.66 -8.15
N VAL A 31 3.05 18.72 -7.47
CA VAL A 31 1.74 18.79 -6.79
C VAL A 31 0.59 18.59 -7.77
N GLU A 32 0.66 19.18 -8.98
CA GLU A 32 -0.36 18.98 -10.02
C GLU A 32 -0.45 17.50 -10.45
N ALA A 33 0.69 16.82 -10.63
CA ALA A 33 0.71 15.40 -10.97
C ALA A 33 0.23 14.51 -9.80
N ALA A 34 0.57 14.86 -8.56
CA ALA A 34 0.10 14.16 -7.37
C ALA A 34 -1.42 14.30 -7.17
N ASP A 35 -1.97 15.49 -7.45
CA ASP A 35 -3.41 15.74 -7.43
C ASP A 35 -4.16 14.89 -8.46
N GLY A 36 -3.61 14.74 -9.67
CA GLY A 36 -4.15 13.83 -10.68
C GLY A 36 -4.23 12.36 -10.20
N ALA A 37 -3.22 11.88 -9.48
CA ALA A 37 -3.23 10.55 -8.89
C ALA A 37 -4.27 10.40 -7.76
N LEU A 38 -4.45 11.42 -6.93
CA LEU A 38 -5.51 11.47 -5.90
C LEU A 38 -6.91 11.50 -6.51
N GLN A 39 -7.12 12.24 -7.59
CA GLN A 39 -8.39 12.27 -8.32
C GLN A 39 -8.73 10.88 -8.86
N ARG A 40 -7.77 10.19 -9.50
CA ARG A 40 -7.95 8.80 -9.94
C ARG A 40 -8.33 7.87 -8.79
N ASN A 41 -7.65 7.98 -7.64
CA ASN A 41 -7.99 7.18 -6.45
C ASN A 41 -9.40 7.49 -5.93
N THR A 42 -9.79 8.77 -5.92
CA THR A 42 -11.12 9.24 -5.51
C THR A 42 -12.22 8.67 -6.41
N GLU A 43 -11.98 8.63 -7.72
CA GLU A 43 -12.88 8.02 -8.70
C GLU A 43 -13.03 6.50 -8.47
N GLU A 44 -11.93 5.79 -8.24
CA GLU A 44 -11.93 4.35 -7.95
C GLU A 44 -12.67 4.03 -6.63
N LEU A 45 -12.45 4.83 -5.57
CA LEU A 45 -13.19 4.74 -4.30
C LEU A 45 -14.69 4.99 -4.51
N SER A 46 -15.04 6.04 -5.23
CA SER A 46 -16.44 6.37 -5.54
C SER A 46 -17.11 5.26 -6.36
N GLY A 47 -16.38 4.63 -7.29
CA GLY A 47 -16.84 3.47 -8.05
C GLY A 47 -17.05 2.23 -7.16
N ALA A 48 -16.16 1.99 -6.19
CA ALA A 48 -16.33 0.91 -5.21
C ALA A 48 -17.57 1.13 -4.34
N VAL A 49 -17.80 2.36 -3.86
CA VAL A 49 -19.02 2.75 -3.11
C VAL A 49 -20.27 2.58 -3.97
N SER A 50 -20.24 3.03 -5.24
CA SER A 50 -21.36 2.92 -6.19
C SER A 50 -21.80 1.47 -6.40
N THR A 51 -20.82 0.55 -6.47
CA THR A 51 -21.09 -0.90 -6.64
C THR A 51 -21.90 -1.49 -5.49
N VAL A 52 -21.78 -0.93 -4.28
CA VAL A 52 -22.47 -1.42 -3.07
C VAL A 52 -23.75 -0.66 -2.79
N TYR A 53 -23.69 0.67 -2.83
CA TYR A 53 -24.73 1.56 -2.30
C TYR A 53 -25.45 2.39 -3.38
N GLY A 54 -25.08 2.20 -4.66
CA GLY A 54 -25.68 2.89 -5.80
C GLY A 54 -25.11 4.29 -6.07
N GLU A 55 -25.47 4.83 -7.24
CA GLU A 55 -24.92 6.08 -7.78
C GLU A 55 -25.20 7.31 -6.91
N GLU A 56 -26.39 7.40 -6.31
CA GLU A 56 -26.73 8.54 -5.44
C GLU A 56 -25.82 8.60 -4.20
N THR A 57 -25.62 7.46 -3.54
CA THR A 57 -24.74 7.35 -2.37
C THR A 57 -23.29 7.63 -2.75
N ALA A 58 -22.84 7.11 -3.88
CA ALA A 58 -21.49 7.37 -4.39
C ALA A 58 -21.27 8.87 -4.69
N SER A 59 -22.28 9.57 -5.22
CA SER A 59 -22.19 11.01 -5.46
C SER A 59 -22.07 11.81 -4.16
N LYS A 60 -22.83 11.45 -3.12
CA LYS A 60 -22.71 12.06 -1.78
C LYS A 60 -21.34 11.80 -1.16
N PHE A 61 -20.86 10.55 -1.23
CA PHE A 61 -19.52 10.16 -0.78
C PHE A 61 -18.44 10.98 -1.50
N SER A 62 -18.50 11.07 -2.83
CA SER A 62 -17.53 11.81 -3.64
C SER A 62 -17.46 13.30 -3.27
N GLY A 63 -18.60 13.92 -2.99
CA GLY A 63 -18.65 15.31 -2.52
C GLY A 63 -17.92 15.50 -1.19
N LEU A 64 -18.26 14.67 -0.18
CA LEU A 64 -17.60 14.72 1.14
C LEU A 64 -16.10 14.41 1.02
N TRP A 65 -15.72 13.41 0.24
CA TRP A 65 -14.33 13.03 0.01
C TRP A 65 -13.52 14.16 -0.62
N THR A 66 -14.12 14.88 -1.57
CA THR A 66 -13.49 16.05 -2.20
C THR A 66 -13.29 17.18 -1.20
N GLU A 67 -14.25 17.45 -0.30
CA GLU A 67 -14.09 18.45 0.78
C GLU A 67 -12.88 18.12 1.68
N HIS A 68 -12.71 16.83 2.04
CA HIS A 68 -11.58 16.33 2.82
C HIS A 68 -10.22 16.56 2.14
N VAL A 69 -10.08 16.13 0.88
CA VAL A 69 -8.85 16.31 0.10
C VAL A 69 -8.50 17.80 -0.04
N GLN A 70 -9.50 18.64 -0.30
CA GLN A 70 -9.31 20.09 -0.41
C GLN A 70 -8.86 20.72 0.90
N SER A 71 -9.45 20.30 2.03
CA SER A 71 -9.11 20.84 3.35
C SER A 71 -7.69 20.45 3.78
N LEU A 72 -7.27 19.20 3.53
CA LEU A 72 -5.88 18.78 3.76
C LEU A 72 -4.89 19.50 2.84
N THR A 73 -5.26 19.74 1.58
CA THR A 73 -4.45 20.54 0.65
C THR A 73 -4.34 22.00 1.09
N ALA A 74 -5.42 22.57 1.65
CA ALA A 74 -5.39 23.91 2.24
C ALA A 74 -4.49 23.96 3.47
N TYR A 75 -4.53 22.92 4.31
CA TYR A 75 -3.63 22.78 5.45
C TYR A 75 -2.16 22.77 5.02
N SER A 76 -1.78 21.91 4.06
CA SER A 76 -0.38 21.83 3.61
C SER A 76 0.12 23.12 2.95
N LYS A 77 -0.76 23.88 2.28
CA LYS A 77 -0.44 25.23 1.79
C LYS A 77 -0.23 26.22 2.94
N GLY A 78 -1.09 26.19 3.96
CA GLY A 78 -0.92 27.00 5.16
C GLY A 78 0.41 26.72 5.86
N VAL A 79 0.82 25.45 5.94
CA VAL A 79 2.14 25.04 6.45
C VAL A 79 3.26 25.61 5.58
N ALA A 80 3.16 25.50 4.25
CA ALA A 80 4.18 26.01 3.33
C ALA A 80 4.34 27.55 3.39
N ASP A 81 3.24 28.26 3.67
CA ASP A 81 3.18 29.73 3.72
C ASP A 81 3.39 30.30 5.14
N ASP A 82 3.64 29.45 6.17
CA ASP A 82 3.65 29.83 7.59
C ASP A 82 2.38 30.60 8.02
N ASP A 83 1.22 30.24 7.47
CA ASP A 83 -0.08 30.91 7.71
C ASP A 83 -0.90 30.16 8.77
N ASP A 84 -0.71 30.53 10.04
CA ASP A 84 -1.45 29.99 11.18
C ASP A 84 -2.97 30.10 11.02
N ALA A 85 -3.47 31.18 10.42
CA ALA A 85 -4.90 31.37 10.25
C ALA A 85 -5.49 30.44 9.19
N ALA A 86 -4.75 30.19 8.10
CA ALA A 86 -5.14 29.20 7.08
C ALA A 86 -5.09 27.78 7.65
N MET A 87 -4.06 27.45 8.44
CA MET A 87 -3.94 26.15 9.12
C MET A 87 -5.11 25.92 10.09
N ASP A 88 -5.45 26.89 10.92
CA ASP A 88 -6.58 26.81 11.86
C ASP A 88 -7.93 26.69 11.14
N ALA A 89 -8.13 27.42 10.04
CA ALA A 89 -9.33 27.33 9.23
C ALA A 89 -9.48 25.93 8.61
N ALA A 90 -8.40 25.39 8.02
CA ALA A 90 -8.39 24.05 7.44
C ALA A 90 -8.67 22.97 8.50
N LYS A 91 -8.10 23.10 9.71
CA LYS A 91 -8.38 22.19 10.85
C LYS A 91 -9.86 22.22 11.24
N ALA A 92 -10.46 23.42 11.33
CA ALA A 92 -11.88 23.54 11.64
C ALA A 92 -12.79 22.92 10.55
N ASP A 93 -12.43 23.07 9.27
CA ASP A 93 -13.14 22.44 8.16
C ASP A 93 -13.03 20.90 8.22
N LEU A 94 -11.86 20.37 8.59
CA LEU A 94 -11.61 18.93 8.78
C LEU A 94 -12.38 18.33 9.97
N ASP A 95 -12.50 19.06 11.07
CA ASP A 95 -13.35 18.68 12.20
C ASP A 95 -14.82 18.61 11.79
N SER A 96 -15.30 19.61 11.03
CA SER A 96 -16.65 19.60 10.50
C SER A 96 -16.87 18.46 9.50
N TYR A 97 -15.88 18.16 8.66
CA TYR A 97 -15.93 17.04 7.74
C TYR A 97 -16.07 15.70 8.49
N SER A 98 -15.29 15.48 9.54
CA SER A 98 -15.31 14.24 10.32
C SER A 98 -16.70 13.94 10.89
N ALA A 99 -17.38 14.96 11.43
CA ALA A 99 -18.76 14.83 11.90
C ALA A 99 -19.74 14.48 10.76
N LYS A 100 -19.72 15.23 9.65
CA LYS A 100 -20.59 14.97 8.48
C LYS A 100 -20.36 13.58 7.88
N TYR A 101 -19.11 13.16 7.79
CA TYR A 101 -18.74 11.85 7.25
C TYR A 101 -19.20 10.73 8.19
N GLY A 102 -19.07 10.91 9.50
CA GLY A 102 -19.60 9.97 10.48
C GLY A 102 -21.12 9.81 10.38
N GLU A 103 -21.87 10.92 10.30
CA GLU A 103 -23.32 10.90 10.06
C GLU A 103 -23.68 10.16 8.76
N PHE A 104 -22.99 10.49 7.66
CA PHE A 104 -23.20 9.86 6.36
C PHE A 104 -22.95 8.34 6.40
N ILE A 105 -21.83 7.90 6.96
CA ILE A 105 -21.50 6.47 7.05
C ILE A 105 -22.51 5.74 7.95
N SER A 106 -22.92 6.36 9.06
CA SER A 106 -23.94 5.78 9.93
C SER A 106 -25.29 5.62 9.21
N GLU A 107 -25.71 6.62 8.42
CA GLU A 107 -26.93 6.55 7.59
C GLU A 107 -26.86 5.40 6.57
N VAL A 108 -25.80 5.33 5.76
CA VAL A 108 -25.68 4.33 4.68
C VAL A 108 -25.45 2.91 5.19
N THR A 109 -24.99 2.76 6.43
CA THR A 109 -24.83 1.47 7.11
C THR A 109 -26.01 1.13 8.02
N GLU A 110 -27.09 1.92 8.00
CA GLU A 110 -28.28 1.74 8.85
C GLU A 110 -27.94 1.66 10.36
N GLY A 111 -26.88 2.36 10.79
CA GLY A 111 -26.42 2.41 12.17
C GLY A 111 -25.49 1.28 12.61
N GLU A 112 -25.12 0.35 11.71
CA GLU A 112 -24.11 -0.69 12.00
C GLU A 112 -22.76 -0.07 12.38
N LEU A 113 -22.39 1.05 11.72
CA LEU A 113 -21.31 1.91 12.16
C LEU A 113 -21.89 3.14 12.88
N ALA A 114 -21.53 3.32 14.13
CA ALA A 114 -21.95 4.48 14.91
C ALA A 114 -21.26 5.76 14.40
N SER A 115 -22.05 6.83 14.21
CA SER A 115 -21.56 8.11 13.68
C SER A 115 -20.34 8.64 14.45
N ASP A 116 -20.40 8.68 15.78
CA ASP A 116 -19.29 9.15 16.63
C ASP A 116 -18.03 8.29 16.44
N ALA A 117 -18.18 6.97 16.33
CA ALA A 117 -17.03 6.07 16.17
C ALA A 117 -16.35 6.24 14.79
N VAL A 118 -17.15 6.52 13.74
CA VAL A 118 -16.60 6.82 12.42
C VAL A 118 -15.94 8.19 12.39
N ALA A 119 -16.55 9.19 13.03
CA ALA A 119 -15.97 10.53 13.16
C ALA A 119 -14.63 10.47 13.91
N ASP A 120 -14.52 9.69 14.98
CA ASP A 120 -13.28 9.48 15.72
C ASP A 120 -12.21 8.76 14.88
N ASP A 121 -12.55 7.73 14.11
CA ASP A 121 -11.61 7.01 13.23
C ASP A 121 -11.04 7.93 12.14
N VAL A 122 -11.92 8.69 11.48
CA VAL A 122 -11.53 9.63 10.42
C VAL A 122 -10.74 10.82 10.99
N GLY A 123 -11.14 11.34 12.16
CA GLY A 123 -10.38 12.36 12.87
C GLY A 123 -8.97 11.89 13.22
N GLY A 124 -8.82 10.64 13.67
CA GLY A 124 -7.52 10.02 13.89
C GLY A 124 -6.68 9.92 12.61
N HIS A 125 -7.27 9.54 11.48
CA HIS A 125 -6.58 9.53 10.19
C HIS A 125 -6.12 10.93 9.76
N ILE A 126 -7.00 11.93 9.87
CA ILE A 126 -6.67 13.33 9.57
C ILE A 126 -5.51 13.81 10.42
N GLN A 127 -5.54 13.51 11.73
CA GLN A 127 -4.46 13.90 12.63
C GLN A 127 -3.13 13.26 12.22
N HIS A 128 -3.11 11.98 11.82
CA HIS A 128 -1.89 11.38 11.30
C HIS A 128 -1.33 12.13 10.07
N LEU A 129 -2.19 12.57 9.14
CA LEU A 129 -1.75 13.32 7.95
C LEU A 129 -1.22 14.72 8.29
N ILE A 130 -1.84 15.38 9.28
CA ILE A 130 -1.37 16.65 9.83
C ILE A 130 0.00 16.46 10.49
N ASP A 131 0.15 15.47 11.38
CA ASP A 131 1.39 15.22 12.11
C ASP A 131 2.55 14.90 11.16
N VAL A 132 2.29 14.13 10.10
CA VAL A 132 3.28 13.84 9.05
C VAL A 132 3.73 15.13 8.34
N THR A 133 2.78 16.00 8.01
CA THR A 133 3.06 17.26 7.30
C THR A 133 3.86 18.22 8.18
N ASP A 134 3.46 18.35 9.45
CA ASP A 134 4.15 19.20 10.43
C ASP A 134 5.58 18.70 10.69
N ALA A 135 5.75 17.38 10.87
CA ALA A 135 7.07 16.78 11.06
C ALA A 135 7.97 16.99 9.83
N TYR A 136 7.41 16.85 8.62
CA TYR A 136 8.14 17.05 7.38
C TYR A 136 8.58 18.51 7.21
N ALA A 137 7.69 19.48 7.46
CA ALA A 137 7.99 20.90 7.43
C ALA A 137 9.03 21.32 8.48
N ALA A 138 9.01 20.67 9.66
CA ALA A 138 10.01 20.87 10.70
C ALA A 138 11.38 20.21 10.38
N GLY A 139 11.49 19.47 9.27
CA GLY A 139 12.69 18.73 8.90
C GLY A 139 12.93 17.45 9.69
N ASP A 140 11.95 17.01 10.51
CA ASP A 140 11.96 15.70 11.16
C ASP A 140 11.43 14.64 10.18
N TYR A 141 12.20 14.40 9.14
CA TYR A 141 11.83 13.47 8.08
C TYR A 141 11.66 12.03 8.59
N ALA A 142 12.41 11.64 9.62
CA ALA A 142 12.27 10.32 10.24
C ALA A 142 10.89 10.15 10.88
N ALA A 143 10.42 11.15 11.64
CA ALA A 143 9.07 11.15 12.19
C ALA A 143 8.00 11.22 11.07
N ALA A 144 8.22 12.02 10.02
CA ALA A 144 7.29 12.13 8.90
C ALA A 144 7.08 10.77 8.21
N PHE A 145 8.14 10.05 7.86
CA PHE A 145 8.01 8.73 7.25
C PHE A 145 7.45 7.68 8.21
N ALA A 146 7.77 7.72 9.51
CA ALA A 146 7.15 6.83 10.49
C ALA A 146 5.63 7.07 10.62
N GLY A 147 5.21 8.34 10.58
CA GLY A 147 3.81 8.74 10.56
C GLY A 147 3.10 8.31 9.28
N GLU A 148 3.74 8.45 8.12
CA GLU A 148 3.21 8.01 6.82
C GLU A 148 2.91 6.51 6.83
N ARG A 149 3.86 5.70 7.30
CA ARG A 149 3.69 4.25 7.46
C ARG A 149 2.55 3.90 8.41
N THR A 150 2.40 4.66 9.49
CA THR A 150 1.31 4.49 10.46
C THR A 150 -0.05 4.82 9.84
N ALA A 151 -0.15 5.95 9.13
CA ALA A 151 -1.36 6.37 8.43
C ALA A 151 -1.78 5.35 7.37
N TYR A 152 -0.82 4.85 6.58
CA TYR A 152 -1.03 3.80 5.60
C TYR A 152 -1.58 2.51 6.23
N ALA A 153 -0.94 2.04 7.31
CA ALA A 153 -1.35 0.81 7.96
C ALA A 153 -2.75 0.90 8.60
N ALA A 154 -3.11 2.06 9.18
CA ALA A 154 -4.42 2.29 9.78
C ALA A 154 -5.57 2.08 8.79
N MET A 155 -5.39 2.50 7.53
CA MET A 155 -6.41 2.40 6.48
C MET A 155 -6.84 0.97 6.14
N PHE A 156 -6.04 -0.04 6.46
CA PHE A 156 -6.45 -1.45 6.33
C PHE A 156 -7.51 -1.81 7.36
N GLY A 157 -7.41 -1.28 8.58
CA GLY A 157 -8.44 -1.43 9.62
C GLY A 157 -9.74 -0.75 9.20
N THR A 158 -9.67 0.50 8.75
CA THR A 158 -10.82 1.27 8.25
C THR A 158 -11.48 0.57 7.05
N GLY A 159 -10.68 0.14 6.06
CA GLY A 159 -11.18 -0.58 4.88
C GLY A 159 -11.86 -1.91 5.23
N LYS A 160 -11.33 -2.64 6.22
CA LYS A 160 -11.95 -3.84 6.78
C LYS A 160 -13.28 -3.52 7.46
N ALA A 161 -13.33 -2.50 8.33
CA ALA A 161 -14.54 -2.13 9.07
C ALA A 161 -15.68 -1.72 8.14
N ILE A 162 -15.42 -0.79 7.21
CA ILE A 162 -16.41 -0.33 6.21
C ILE A 162 -16.89 -1.50 5.36
N SER A 163 -15.97 -2.34 4.88
CA SER A 163 -16.33 -3.50 4.07
C SER A 163 -17.14 -4.53 4.84
N GLY A 164 -16.93 -4.66 6.16
CA GLY A 164 -17.70 -5.53 7.03
C GLY A 164 -19.15 -5.06 7.15
N ALA A 165 -19.34 -3.78 7.49
CA ALA A 165 -20.67 -3.18 7.57
C ALA A 165 -21.45 -3.28 6.25
N ALA A 166 -20.76 -3.13 5.11
CA ALA A 166 -21.35 -3.29 3.78
C ALA A 166 -21.89 -4.70 3.47
N VAL A 167 -21.35 -5.75 4.10
CA VAL A 167 -21.69 -7.15 3.79
C VAL A 167 -22.48 -7.85 4.90
N SER A 168 -22.74 -7.18 6.02
CA SER A 168 -23.54 -7.69 7.14
C SER A 168 -24.68 -6.76 7.56
N PRO A 169 -25.47 -6.15 6.63
CA PRO A 169 -26.47 -5.16 7.00
C PRO A 169 -27.56 -5.77 7.90
N GLY A 170 -27.76 -5.20 9.09
CA GLY A 170 -28.81 -5.58 10.05
C GLY A 170 -28.61 -6.92 10.75
N SER A 171 -27.65 -7.75 10.34
CA SER A 171 -27.36 -9.05 10.94
C SER A 171 -26.19 -9.00 11.92
N GLY A 172 -25.23 -8.08 11.72
CA GLY A 172 -23.93 -8.09 12.38
C GLY A 172 -23.08 -9.34 12.10
N GLU A 173 -23.55 -10.26 11.25
CA GLU A 173 -22.88 -11.51 10.92
C GLU A 173 -22.10 -11.36 9.61
N LEU A 174 -20.77 -11.45 9.71
CA LEU A 174 -19.88 -11.40 8.55
C LEU A 174 -19.99 -12.67 7.70
N PRO A 175 -19.94 -12.56 6.36
CA PRO A 175 -19.92 -13.72 5.48
C PRO A 175 -18.78 -14.68 5.79
N ALA A 176 -19.04 -15.98 5.59
CA ALA A 176 -18.02 -17.01 5.72
C ALA A 176 -16.81 -16.67 4.83
N GLY A 177 -15.63 -16.62 5.43
CA GLY A 177 -14.39 -16.31 4.72
C GLY A 177 -13.90 -14.87 4.89
N PHE A 178 -14.73 -13.93 5.34
CA PHE A 178 -14.38 -12.51 5.47
C PHE A 178 -13.13 -12.28 6.32
N ASP A 179 -13.03 -13.00 7.45
CA ASP A 179 -11.90 -13.00 8.39
C ASP A 179 -11.13 -14.33 8.38
N SER A 180 -11.19 -15.07 7.28
CA SER A 180 -10.43 -16.31 7.19
C SER A 180 -8.92 -16.04 7.17
N ALA A 181 -8.12 -16.98 7.66
CA ALA A 181 -6.66 -16.88 7.59
C ALA A 181 -6.14 -16.60 6.14
N PRO A 182 -6.71 -17.20 5.08
CA PRO A 182 -6.47 -16.78 3.69
C PRO A 182 -6.73 -15.30 3.37
N ALA A 183 -7.83 -14.73 3.89
CA ALA A 183 -8.17 -13.32 3.66
C ALA A 183 -7.19 -12.40 4.42
N GLU A 184 -6.85 -12.74 5.66
CA GLU A 184 -5.87 -12.00 6.45
C GLU A 184 -4.47 -12.07 5.84
N LEU A 185 -4.07 -13.22 5.27
CA LEU A 185 -2.79 -13.36 4.58
C LEU A 185 -2.71 -12.46 3.34
N ARG A 186 -3.77 -12.42 2.52
CA ARG A 186 -3.85 -11.52 1.35
C ARG A 186 -3.77 -10.06 1.76
N SER A 187 -4.52 -9.67 2.80
CA SER A 187 -4.52 -8.31 3.34
C SER A 187 -3.12 -7.92 3.85
N ALA A 188 -2.48 -8.77 4.65
CA ALA A 188 -1.16 -8.52 5.20
C ALA A 188 -0.06 -8.41 4.13
N LEU A 189 -0.06 -9.31 3.13
CA LEU A 189 0.88 -9.24 2.01
C LEU A 189 0.62 -8.02 1.13
N GLY A 190 -0.65 -7.69 0.87
CA GLY A 190 -1.03 -6.49 0.12
C GLY A 190 -0.55 -5.22 0.80
N ARG A 191 -0.73 -5.12 2.12
CA ARG A 191 -0.20 -4.02 2.94
C ARG A 191 1.31 -3.89 2.82
N LEU A 192 2.06 -4.96 3.11
CA LEU A 192 3.52 -4.90 3.13
C LEU A 192 4.10 -4.57 1.75
N LEU A 193 3.60 -5.20 0.70
CA LEU A 193 4.12 -5.02 -0.66
C LEU A 193 3.62 -3.73 -1.32
N GLY A 194 2.42 -3.27 -0.98
CA GLY A 194 1.92 -1.96 -1.40
C GLY A 194 2.72 -0.81 -0.76
N GLU A 195 2.94 -0.87 0.56
CA GLU A 195 3.81 0.09 1.26
C GLU A 195 5.22 0.09 0.67
N HIS A 196 5.77 -1.09 0.38
CA HIS A 196 7.13 -1.24 -0.14
C HIS A 196 7.37 -0.43 -1.41
N VAL A 197 6.48 -0.56 -2.39
CA VAL A 197 6.66 0.08 -3.69
C VAL A 197 6.48 1.60 -3.59
N GLU A 198 5.57 2.07 -2.74
CA GLU A 198 5.41 3.50 -2.48
C GLU A 198 6.63 4.10 -1.78
N LEU A 199 7.18 3.43 -0.77
CA LEU A 199 8.42 3.85 -0.10
C LEU A 199 9.62 3.77 -1.05
N ALA A 200 9.64 2.82 -1.99
CA ALA A 200 10.66 2.76 -3.03
C ALA A 200 10.56 3.97 -3.96
N PHE A 201 9.36 4.36 -4.40
CA PHE A 201 9.16 5.57 -5.19
C PHE A 201 9.59 6.82 -4.43
N ASP A 202 9.21 6.97 -3.16
CA ASP A 202 9.61 8.14 -2.36
C ASP A 202 11.14 8.21 -2.17
N ALA A 203 11.79 7.09 -1.82
CA ALA A 203 13.23 7.03 -1.65
C ALA A 203 13.98 7.35 -2.96
N THR A 204 13.54 6.76 -4.07
CA THR A 204 14.19 6.96 -5.37
C THR A 204 13.96 8.36 -5.93
N ARG A 205 12.78 8.94 -5.76
CA ARG A 205 12.49 10.34 -6.10
C ARG A 205 13.37 11.28 -5.28
N ALA A 206 13.44 11.07 -3.97
CA ALA A 206 14.26 11.88 -3.07
C ALA A 206 15.76 11.82 -3.42
N VAL A 207 16.26 10.63 -3.80
CA VAL A 207 17.63 10.47 -4.31
C VAL A 207 17.84 11.26 -5.61
N VAL A 208 16.91 11.15 -6.57
CA VAL A 208 17.03 11.82 -7.88
C VAL A 208 16.95 13.35 -7.75
N SER A 209 16.08 13.88 -6.89
CA SER A 209 15.96 15.33 -6.67
C SER A 209 17.00 15.90 -5.72
N GLY A 210 17.79 15.06 -5.03
CA GLY A 210 18.71 15.50 -3.99
C GLY A 210 17.98 16.06 -2.76
N ASN A 211 16.77 15.57 -2.47
CA ASN A 211 15.93 16.02 -1.38
C ASN A 211 16.56 15.65 -0.01
N ALA A 212 16.47 16.54 0.96
CA ALA A 212 17.02 16.34 2.31
C ALA A 212 16.39 15.14 3.06
N ALA A 213 15.18 14.73 2.67
CA ALA A 213 14.47 13.58 3.20
C ALA A 213 14.98 12.22 2.68
N ALA A 214 15.95 12.19 1.74
CA ALA A 214 16.40 10.96 1.08
C ALA A 214 16.90 9.87 2.06
N GLU A 215 17.61 10.26 3.14
CA GLU A 215 18.07 9.31 4.15
C GLU A 215 16.90 8.70 4.95
N ALA A 216 15.92 9.52 5.34
CA ALA A 216 14.74 9.04 6.06
C ALA A 216 13.85 8.15 5.18
N ALA A 217 13.67 8.50 3.90
CA ALA A 217 12.94 7.69 2.93
C ALA A 217 13.60 6.31 2.73
N ALA A 218 14.94 6.28 2.60
CA ALA A 218 15.69 5.03 2.52
C ALA A 218 15.61 4.20 3.83
N GLY A 219 15.57 4.89 4.99
CA GLY A 219 15.35 4.27 6.29
C GLY A 219 14.00 3.55 6.36
N ALA A 220 12.92 4.24 5.99
CA ALA A 220 11.56 3.69 5.95
C ALA A 220 11.44 2.50 4.99
N LEU A 221 12.01 2.60 3.78
CA LEU A 221 12.08 1.50 2.82
C LEU A 221 12.82 0.28 3.39
N ASN A 222 13.92 0.50 4.11
CA ASN A 222 14.67 -0.56 4.76
C ASN A 222 13.87 -1.22 5.90
N GLU A 223 13.16 -0.45 6.73
CA GLU A 223 12.30 -1.02 7.78
C GLU A 223 11.20 -1.92 7.21
N ASN A 224 10.46 -1.44 6.20
CA ASN A 224 9.48 -2.24 5.47
C ASN A 224 10.13 -3.50 4.83
N THR A 225 11.35 -3.36 4.28
CA THR A 225 12.13 -4.49 3.75
C THR A 225 12.40 -5.55 4.83
N GLN A 226 12.73 -5.15 6.06
CA GLN A 226 12.92 -6.10 7.16
C GLN A 226 11.60 -6.79 7.55
N GLU A 227 10.47 -6.09 7.50
CA GLU A 227 9.15 -6.67 7.77
C GLU A 227 8.75 -7.71 6.71
N ILE A 228 8.99 -7.42 5.43
CA ILE A 228 8.79 -8.37 4.32
C ILE A 228 9.69 -9.61 4.52
N ILE A 229 10.97 -9.38 4.81
CA ILE A 229 11.91 -10.48 5.07
C ILE A 229 11.43 -11.34 6.24
N ALA A 230 10.99 -10.74 7.34
CA ALA A 230 10.50 -11.47 8.51
C ALA A 230 9.24 -12.28 8.18
N ALA A 231 8.28 -11.68 7.48
CA ALA A 231 7.06 -12.36 7.03
C ALA A 231 7.38 -13.55 6.12
N MET A 232 8.28 -13.36 5.16
CA MET A 232 8.69 -14.41 4.22
C MET A 232 9.52 -15.50 4.91
N GLN A 233 10.39 -15.16 5.86
CA GLN A 233 11.11 -16.18 6.65
C GLN A 233 10.16 -17.04 7.48
N GLY A 234 9.13 -16.44 8.07
CA GLY A 234 8.07 -17.16 8.78
C GLY A 234 7.31 -18.11 7.88
N ALA A 235 7.00 -17.70 6.65
CA ALA A 235 6.25 -18.49 5.69
C ALA A 235 7.08 -19.58 4.97
N LEU A 236 8.36 -19.31 4.68
CA LEU A 236 9.22 -20.16 3.85
C LEU A 236 10.14 -21.09 4.65
N GLY A 237 10.26 -20.87 5.96
CA GLY A 237 11.24 -21.53 6.82
C GLY A 237 12.67 -21.01 6.62
N THR A 238 13.56 -21.32 7.57
CA THR A 238 14.87 -20.65 7.72
C THR A 238 15.77 -20.72 6.49
N LYS A 239 15.86 -21.86 5.79
CA LYS A 239 16.78 -22.01 4.65
C LYS A 239 16.33 -21.18 3.45
N THR A 240 15.08 -21.38 3.03
CA THR A 240 14.48 -20.67 1.89
C THR A 240 14.33 -19.19 2.19
N GLY A 241 13.95 -18.84 3.43
CA GLY A 241 13.85 -17.46 3.90
C GLY A 241 15.18 -16.70 3.84
N LYS A 242 16.32 -17.32 4.18
CA LYS A 242 17.64 -16.69 4.02
C LYS A 242 18.00 -16.39 2.56
N GLU A 243 17.65 -17.30 1.66
CA GLU A 243 17.89 -17.10 0.23
C GLU A 243 17.00 -15.98 -0.32
N PHE A 244 15.72 -15.95 0.08
CA PHE A 244 14.81 -14.83 -0.20
C PHE A 244 15.41 -13.50 0.27
N SER A 245 15.87 -13.41 1.53
CA SER A 245 16.46 -12.18 2.08
C SER A 245 17.65 -11.68 1.26
N ARG A 246 18.52 -12.59 0.82
CA ARG A 246 19.70 -12.26 0.00
C ARG A 246 19.28 -11.68 -1.36
N ILE A 247 18.33 -12.34 -2.04
CA ILE A 247 17.84 -11.94 -3.36
C ILE A 247 17.10 -10.60 -3.26
N TRP A 248 16.24 -10.43 -2.26
CA TRP A 248 15.49 -9.21 -2.02
C TRP A 248 16.40 -8.01 -1.74
N ALA A 249 17.37 -8.15 -0.83
CA ALA A 249 18.31 -7.07 -0.53
C ALA A 249 19.15 -6.65 -1.75
N ALA A 250 19.55 -7.62 -2.60
CA ALA A 250 20.26 -7.32 -3.84
C ALA A 250 19.39 -6.52 -4.84
N HIS A 251 18.09 -6.83 -4.91
CA HIS A 251 17.13 -6.11 -5.74
C HIS A 251 16.97 -4.64 -5.28
N ILE A 252 16.71 -4.41 -3.99
CA ILE A 252 16.58 -3.04 -3.44
C ILE A 252 17.85 -2.22 -3.67
N ASN A 253 19.02 -2.81 -3.41
CA ASN A 253 20.28 -2.15 -3.66
C ASN A 253 20.47 -1.79 -5.14
N ALA A 254 20.05 -2.66 -6.07
CA ALA A 254 20.14 -2.40 -7.50
C ALA A 254 19.20 -1.27 -7.95
N VAL A 255 17.99 -1.19 -7.41
CA VAL A 255 17.04 -0.07 -7.67
C VAL A 255 17.64 1.26 -7.18
N VAL A 256 18.12 1.33 -5.94
CA VAL A 256 18.74 2.55 -5.40
C VAL A 256 20.00 2.94 -6.20
N THR A 257 20.85 1.96 -6.55
CA THR A 257 22.04 2.19 -7.39
C THR A 257 21.65 2.76 -8.75
N PHE A 258 20.59 2.24 -9.36
CA PHE A 258 20.07 2.78 -10.61
C PHE A 258 19.62 4.24 -10.45
N SER A 259 18.89 4.58 -9.39
CA SER A 259 18.44 5.96 -9.14
C SER A 259 19.58 6.94 -8.94
N VAL A 260 20.62 6.57 -8.18
CA VAL A 260 21.85 7.38 -8.07
C VAL A 260 22.51 7.56 -9.43
N ALA A 261 22.62 6.49 -10.22
CA ALA A 261 23.22 6.55 -11.56
C ALA A 261 22.40 7.40 -12.55
N VAL A 262 21.07 7.48 -12.38
CA VAL A 262 20.21 8.41 -13.13
C VAL A 262 20.49 9.84 -12.70
N ALA A 263 20.57 10.12 -11.40
CA ALA A 263 20.88 11.45 -10.86
C ALA A 263 22.25 11.97 -11.35
N ASP A 264 23.24 11.07 -11.41
CA ASP A 264 24.60 11.38 -11.84
C ASP A 264 24.79 11.35 -13.37
N ALA A 265 23.76 10.99 -14.14
CA ALA A 265 23.84 10.72 -15.58
C ALA A 265 24.96 9.72 -15.97
N ASP A 266 25.19 8.70 -15.12
CA ASP A 266 26.17 7.63 -15.34
C ASP A 266 25.53 6.44 -16.08
N ASP A 267 25.60 6.46 -17.41
CA ASP A 267 25.07 5.40 -18.27
C ASP A 267 25.68 4.02 -17.99
N GLU A 268 26.95 3.95 -17.57
CA GLU A 268 27.62 2.69 -17.29
C GLU A 268 27.10 2.08 -15.98
N ALA A 269 26.94 2.90 -14.94
CA ALA A 269 26.32 2.48 -13.69
C ALA A 269 24.85 2.08 -13.87
N GLN A 270 24.08 2.83 -14.69
CA GLN A 270 22.72 2.45 -15.05
C GLN A 270 22.69 1.07 -15.73
N ALA A 271 23.58 0.80 -16.70
CA ALA A 271 23.64 -0.49 -17.38
C ALA A 271 24.00 -1.65 -16.44
N ARG A 272 24.92 -1.43 -15.48
CA ARG A 272 25.27 -2.43 -14.45
C ARG A 272 24.09 -2.73 -13.52
N ALA A 273 23.37 -1.70 -13.09
CA ALA A 273 22.19 -1.86 -12.24
C ALA A 273 21.07 -2.62 -12.97
N ARG A 274 20.78 -2.27 -14.24
CA ARG A 274 19.82 -2.98 -15.10
C ARG A 274 20.15 -4.46 -15.25
N THR A 275 21.43 -4.80 -15.43
CA THR A 275 21.87 -6.21 -15.51
C THR A 275 21.54 -6.98 -14.23
N THR A 276 21.72 -6.36 -13.07
CA THR A 276 21.41 -6.98 -11.77
C THR A 276 19.90 -7.19 -11.62
N LEU A 277 19.09 -6.20 -12.01
CA LEU A 277 17.64 -6.29 -11.98
C LEU A 277 17.10 -7.35 -12.95
N ASP A 278 17.67 -7.49 -14.15
CA ASP A 278 17.27 -8.52 -15.11
C ASP A 278 17.47 -9.97 -14.60
N GLU A 279 18.37 -10.17 -13.64
CA GLU A 279 18.59 -11.46 -12.99
C GLU A 279 17.61 -11.73 -11.85
N PHE A 280 17.13 -10.69 -11.15
CA PHE A 280 16.29 -10.81 -9.96
C PHE A 280 15.04 -11.68 -10.17
N PRO A 281 14.21 -11.46 -11.22
CA PRO A 281 13.04 -12.28 -11.47
C PRO A 281 13.36 -13.77 -11.59
N ARG A 282 14.49 -14.11 -12.25
CA ARG A 282 14.92 -15.50 -12.42
C ARG A 282 15.38 -16.11 -11.09
N GLN A 283 16.13 -15.35 -10.29
CA GLN A 283 16.60 -15.80 -8.98
C GLN A 283 15.42 -16.04 -8.03
N LEU A 284 14.48 -15.10 -7.94
CA LEU A 284 13.31 -15.24 -7.08
C LEU A 284 12.33 -16.33 -7.60
N GLY A 285 12.14 -16.40 -8.91
CA GLY A 285 11.35 -17.44 -9.57
C GLY A 285 11.88 -18.86 -9.40
N ALA A 286 13.16 -19.04 -9.06
CA ALA A 286 13.73 -20.36 -8.72
C ALA A 286 13.42 -20.80 -7.28
N VAL A 287 13.14 -19.86 -6.38
CA VAL A 287 12.87 -20.12 -4.96
C VAL A 287 11.39 -20.48 -4.72
N LEU A 288 10.48 -19.85 -5.45
CA LEU A 288 9.03 -19.93 -5.22
C LEU A 288 8.33 -21.25 -5.61
N PRO A 289 8.75 -22.02 -6.63
CA PRO A 289 8.11 -23.29 -6.99
C PRO A 289 8.17 -24.35 -5.88
N ALA A 290 9.22 -24.33 -5.06
CA ALA A 290 9.33 -25.17 -3.87
C ALA A 290 8.28 -24.84 -2.80
N VAL A 291 7.71 -23.64 -2.86
CA VAL A 291 6.76 -23.07 -1.90
C VAL A 291 5.34 -23.24 -2.39
N SER A 292 5.07 -23.02 -3.68
CA SER A 292 3.72 -23.07 -4.23
C SER A 292 3.15 -24.49 -4.39
N GLY A 293 3.96 -25.53 -4.14
CA GLY A 293 3.61 -26.92 -4.49
C GLY A 293 3.33 -27.09 -5.99
N GLY A 294 3.88 -26.21 -6.84
CA GLY A 294 3.64 -26.17 -8.28
C GLY A 294 2.34 -25.48 -8.72
N LYS A 295 1.57 -24.86 -7.81
CA LYS A 295 0.29 -24.19 -8.14
C LYS A 295 0.45 -22.86 -8.89
N VAL A 296 1.57 -22.17 -8.67
CA VAL A 296 1.92 -20.95 -9.39
C VAL A 296 3.09 -21.27 -10.31
N ALA A 297 2.91 -21.00 -11.61
CA ALA A 297 3.95 -21.21 -12.61
C ALA A 297 5.09 -20.21 -12.40
N ALA A 298 6.34 -20.71 -12.40
CA ALA A 298 7.52 -19.87 -12.25
C ALA A 298 7.56 -18.75 -13.29
N ASP A 299 7.15 -19.05 -14.53
CA ASP A 299 7.12 -18.09 -15.63
C ASP A 299 6.14 -16.94 -15.38
N THR A 300 5.00 -17.18 -14.72
CA THR A 300 4.05 -16.13 -14.34
C THR A 300 4.68 -15.17 -13.35
N VAL A 301 5.36 -15.69 -12.32
CA VAL A 301 6.03 -14.84 -11.32
C VAL A 301 7.19 -14.07 -11.94
N ILE A 302 8.00 -14.74 -12.77
CA ILE A 302 9.12 -14.10 -13.48
C ILE A 302 8.61 -12.96 -14.37
N ALA A 303 7.49 -13.15 -15.08
CA ALA A 303 6.91 -12.13 -15.94
C ALA A 303 6.41 -10.93 -15.13
N ALA A 304 5.68 -11.16 -14.04
CA ALA A 304 5.21 -10.11 -13.14
C ALA A 304 6.37 -9.30 -12.56
N LEU A 305 7.40 -9.95 -12.00
CA LEU A 305 8.55 -9.25 -11.44
C LEU A 305 9.33 -8.45 -12.49
N ARG A 306 9.48 -8.97 -13.72
CA ARG A 306 10.11 -8.20 -14.81
C ARG A 306 9.34 -6.94 -15.16
N GLN A 307 8.01 -7.03 -15.22
CA GLN A 307 7.17 -5.87 -15.49
C GLN A 307 7.29 -4.84 -14.34
N HIS A 308 7.32 -5.30 -13.10
CA HIS A 308 7.54 -4.44 -11.94
C HIS A 308 8.89 -3.71 -12.01
N ASP A 309 9.98 -4.42 -12.28
CA ASP A 309 11.31 -3.82 -12.43
C ASP A 309 11.34 -2.78 -13.56
N GLN A 310 10.66 -3.04 -14.68
CA GLN A 310 10.54 -2.08 -15.77
C GLN A 310 9.77 -0.83 -15.36
N GLN A 311 8.67 -0.97 -14.62
CA GLN A 311 7.89 0.16 -14.09
C GLN A 311 8.73 1.02 -13.14
N LEU A 312 9.48 0.40 -12.20
CA LEU A 312 10.39 1.12 -11.31
C LEU A 312 11.42 1.94 -12.09
N LEU A 313 12.10 1.31 -13.05
CA LEU A 313 13.14 1.97 -13.87
C LEU A 313 12.57 3.11 -14.73
N GLN A 314 11.38 2.92 -15.31
CA GLN A 314 10.70 3.94 -16.10
C GLN A 314 10.23 5.10 -15.22
N GLN A 315 9.73 4.83 -14.02
CA GLN A 315 9.26 5.86 -13.09
C GLN A 315 10.43 6.76 -12.68
N VAL A 316 11.56 6.18 -12.28
CA VAL A 316 12.76 6.94 -11.89
C VAL A 316 13.26 7.79 -13.06
N THR A 317 13.26 7.24 -14.27
CA THR A 317 13.68 7.97 -15.48
C THR A 317 12.73 9.13 -15.81
N ALA A 318 11.41 8.90 -15.73
CA ALA A 318 10.40 9.92 -15.96
C ALA A 318 10.50 11.05 -14.94
N TYR A 319 10.68 10.71 -13.65
CA TYR A 319 10.85 11.68 -12.59
C TYR A 319 12.10 12.55 -12.79
N ALA A 320 13.24 11.93 -13.14
CA ALA A 320 14.47 12.66 -13.46
C ALA A 320 14.32 13.61 -14.66
N ALA A 321 13.47 13.23 -15.62
CA ALA A 321 13.12 14.07 -16.77
C ALA A 321 12.08 15.15 -16.46
N LYS A 322 11.61 15.25 -15.20
CA LYS A 322 10.49 16.09 -14.74
C LYS A 322 9.16 15.81 -15.44
N ASP A 323 9.03 14.62 -16.02
CA ASP A 323 7.75 14.10 -16.47
C ASP A 323 7.00 13.50 -15.27
N TYR A 324 6.54 14.39 -14.39
CA TYR A 324 5.90 14.02 -13.14
C TYR A 324 4.56 13.30 -13.37
N SER A 325 3.86 13.61 -14.46
CA SER A 325 2.63 12.90 -14.85
C SER A 325 2.94 11.43 -15.10
N THR A 326 3.85 11.12 -16.03
CA THR A 326 4.24 9.73 -16.33
C THR A 326 4.81 9.02 -15.10
N SER A 327 5.60 9.72 -14.28
CA SER A 327 6.13 9.17 -13.03
C SER A 327 5.04 8.80 -12.02
N HIS A 328 3.99 9.61 -11.89
CA HIS A 328 2.87 9.30 -10.99
C HIS A 328 1.98 8.18 -11.55
N ASP A 329 1.74 8.16 -12.87
CA ASP A 329 0.98 7.08 -13.52
C ASP A 329 1.67 5.72 -13.33
N LEU A 330 2.98 5.66 -13.58
CA LEU A 330 3.77 4.44 -13.35
C LEU A 330 3.81 4.03 -11.88
N ALA A 331 3.80 5.00 -10.95
CA ALA A 331 3.74 4.71 -9.54
C ALA A 331 2.39 4.10 -9.13
N TYR A 332 1.30 4.71 -9.59
CA TYR A 332 -0.05 4.21 -9.35
C TYR A 332 -0.22 2.78 -9.87
N GLU A 333 0.24 2.53 -11.10
CA GLU A 333 0.24 1.18 -11.68
C GLU A 333 1.17 0.21 -10.93
N GLY A 334 2.30 0.70 -10.40
CA GLY A 334 3.21 -0.08 -9.58
C GLY A 334 2.55 -0.56 -8.28
N TYR A 335 1.79 0.31 -7.61
CA TYR A 335 0.99 -0.05 -6.44
C TYR A 335 -0.05 -1.13 -6.77
N ASP A 336 -0.81 -0.95 -7.85
CA ASP A 336 -1.79 -1.93 -8.33
C ASP A 336 -1.14 -3.28 -8.62
N HIS A 337 0.02 -3.26 -9.25
CA HIS A 337 0.76 -4.46 -9.61
C HIS A 337 1.30 -5.21 -8.39
N MET A 338 1.76 -4.49 -7.35
CA MET A 338 2.19 -5.14 -6.10
C MET A 338 1.05 -5.84 -5.37
N PHE A 339 -0.18 -5.33 -5.44
CA PHE A 339 -1.35 -6.06 -4.95
C PHE A 339 -1.64 -7.34 -5.75
N ALA A 340 -1.43 -7.32 -7.07
CA ALA A 340 -1.55 -8.53 -7.90
C ALA A 340 -0.47 -9.58 -7.55
N ILE A 341 0.76 -9.14 -7.29
CA ILE A 341 1.86 -9.99 -6.82
C ILE A 341 1.54 -10.55 -5.43
N ALA A 342 1.05 -9.73 -4.50
CA ALA A 342 0.65 -10.14 -3.16
C ALA A 342 -0.42 -11.25 -3.20
N ASN A 343 -1.43 -11.11 -4.05
CA ASN A 343 -2.45 -12.14 -4.25
C ASN A 343 -1.86 -13.45 -4.79
N THR A 344 -0.98 -13.36 -5.79
CA THR A 344 -0.28 -14.53 -6.36
C THR A 344 0.55 -15.26 -5.30
N LEU A 345 1.26 -14.50 -4.44
CA LEU A 345 2.05 -15.06 -3.35
C LEU A 345 1.18 -15.70 -2.27
N ALA A 346 0.07 -15.06 -1.89
CA ALA A 346 -0.88 -15.62 -0.92
C ALA A 346 -1.44 -16.96 -1.41
N GLU A 347 -1.82 -17.06 -2.68
CA GLU A 347 -2.30 -18.30 -3.30
C GLU A 347 -1.24 -19.42 -3.29
N ALA A 348 0.02 -19.08 -3.57
CA ALA A 348 1.14 -20.02 -3.48
C ALA A 348 1.31 -20.56 -2.05
N LEU A 349 1.27 -19.67 -1.04
CA LEU A 349 1.48 -20.02 0.36
C LEU A 349 0.32 -20.85 0.93
N GLU A 350 -0.93 -20.54 0.57
CA GLU A 350 -2.10 -21.35 0.92
C GLU A 350 -1.99 -22.78 0.38
N GLY A 351 -1.45 -22.93 -0.84
CA GLY A 351 -1.19 -24.23 -1.43
C GLY A 351 -0.22 -25.08 -0.61
N SER A 352 0.82 -24.47 -0.05
CA SER A 352 1.83 -25.11 0.79
C SER A 352 1.25 -25.65 2.10
N MET A 353 0.46 -24.83 2.79
CA MET A 353 -0.15 -25.17 4.07
C MET A 353 -1.19 -26.30 3.96
N ALA A 354 -1.97 -26.32 2.88
CA ALA A 354 -2.92 -27.41 2.61
C ALA A 354 -2.22 -28.76 2.31
N GLY A 355 -1.01 -28.73 1.74
CA GLY A 355 -0.22 -29.93 1.42
C GLY A 355 0.51 -30.56 2.61
N SER A 356 0.67 -29.84 3.71
CA SER A 356 1.42 -30.25 4.90
C SER A 356 0.55 -30.72 6.07
N ALA A 357 -0.78 -30.69 5.92
CA ALA A 357 -1.70 -31.35 6.85
C ALA A 357 -1.52 -32.88 6.80
N PRO A 358 -1.34 -33.58 7.95
CA PRO A 358 -1.22 -35.03 7.93
C PRO A 358 -2.53 -35.62 7.44
N ARG A 359 -2.49 -36.34 6.31
CA ARG A 359 -3.58 -37.23 5.90
C ARG A 359 -3.72 -38.29 6.98
N GLY A 360 -4.63 -38.07 7.94
CA GLY A 360 -4.94 -39.01 9.00
C GLY A 360 -5.26 -40.38 8.40
N GLY A 361 -4.43 -41.36 8.73
CA GLY A 361 -4.55 -42.72 8.24
C GLY A 361 -5.80 -43.38 8.80
N ALA A 362 -6.65 -43.90 7.91
CA ALA A 362 -7.60 -44.95 8.26
C ALA A 362 -6.84 -46.29 8.34
N GLY A 363 -6.07 -46.46 9.43
CA GLY A 363 -5.61 -47.76 9.87
C GLY A 363 -6.67 -48.39 10.76
N THR A 364 -7.74 -48.94 10.19
CA THR A 364 -8.62 -49.85 10.95
C THR A 364 -8.18 -51.28 10.69
N GLY A 365 -7.32 -51.77 11.58
CA GLY A 365 -7.19 -53.20 11.83
C GLY A 365 -8.50 -53.74 12.39
N GLY A 366 -8.92 -54.90 11.88
CA GLY A 366 -10.15 -55.57 12.31
C GLY A 366 -10.23 -57.00 11.79
N GLY A 367 -9.13 -57.76 11.90
CA GLY A 367 -9.16 -59.22 11.77
C GLY A 367 -9.44 -59.84 13.14
N GLY A 368 -10.54 -60.55 13.28
CA GLY A 368 -10.91 -61.26 14.51
C GLY A 368 -12.07 -62.23 14.26
N THR A 369 -11.73 -63.46 13.90
CA THR A 369 -12.61 -64.61 13.71
C THR A 369 -12.99 -65.28 15.03
N ALA A 370 -14.28 -65.64 15.20
CA ALA A 370 -14.81 -66.80 15.95
C ALA A 370 -16.29 -66.94 15.54
N GLY A 371 -16.90 -68.08 15.23
CA GLY A 371 -16.56 -69.47 15.53
C GLY A 371 -17.54 -70.07 16.54
N HIS A 372 -18.81 -70.26 16.15
CA HIS A 372 -19.68 -71.44 16.36
C HIS A 372 -21.14 -71.16 16.06
#